data_AF-A0A1X7SIE7-F1
#
_entry.id   AF-A0A1X7SIE7-F1
#
_cell.length_a   1.000
_cell.length_b   1.000
_cell.length_c   1.000
_cell.angle_alpha   90.00
_cell.angle_beta   90.00
_cell.angle_gamma   90.00
#
_symmetry.space_group_name_H-M   'P 1'
#
loop_
_entity.id
_entity.type
_entity.pdbx_description
1 polymer ?
#
loop_
_entity_poly.entity_id
_entity_poly.type
_entity_poly.pdbx_seq_one_letter_code
_entity_poly.pdbx_strand_id
1 'polypeptide(L)'
;MTVYPQEYKLNCTRIGHNQYDISVSIGSTALVDYTNCNVGSNSCPGTVLVSSSNTIRYTVNITWDGMTVSSGSISQSTTGDQMYQCVAKVPNQPTKIRNVTVKAPTTAPSSPIEVNKTATTITVSWTALDSSDADGYVVNVTSDTDTVQTVQVEGSSNNTFTINGLRELTTYSITVRTYQQLLGPASNAISVFTHCQHKSIYLAYNGNCYPNGSYFWDSKVKAITEAISCVLPGTSLATGQWVRVADPDDPVDCNSNSASDPFRCTNVTSPAATLNLYLAQGLTATTEGWYKCCLPTNCSDPNTNTIFANIFSKRRL
;
A
#
# COMPACT_ATOMS: atom_id res chain seq x y z
N MET A 1 16.20 -4.71 -3.41
CA MET A 1 14.75 -4.43 -3.53
C MET A 1 14.14 -5.57 -4.31
N THR A 2 13.29 -6.35 -3.66
CA THR A 2 12.66 -7.53 -4.28
C THR A 2 11.50 -7.09 -5.18
N VAL A 3 11.65 -7.25 -6.48
CA VAL A 3 10.63 -6.97 -7.50
C VAL A 3 10.48 -8.16 -8.42
N TYR A 4 9.32 -8.26 -9.06
CA TYR A 4 9.12 -9.25 -10.12
C TYR A 4 9.66 -8.77 -11.47
N PRO A 5 10.11 -9.69 -12.34
CA PRO A 5 10.39 -11.10 -12.04
C PRO A 5 11.63 -11.25 -11.15
N GLN A 6 11.68 -12.32 -10.35
CA GLN A 6 12.85 -12.65 -9.53
C GLN A 6 13.78 -13.61 -10.25
N GLU A 7 15.06 -13.24 -10.31
CA GLU A 7 16.10 -14.04 -10.94
C GLU A 7 17.08 -14.57 -9.90
N TYR A 8 17.38 -15.87 -9.96
CA TYR A 8 18.39 -16.50 -9.10
C TYR A 8 19.01 -17.73 -9.76
N LYS A 9 20.08 -18.25 -9.16
CA LYS A 9 20.86 -19.36 -9.70
C LYS A 9 20.84 -20.55 -8.76
N LEU A 10 20.57 -21.72 -9.32
CA LEU A 10 20.71 -23.00 -8.63
C LEU A 10 22.02 -23.66 -9.07
N ASN A 11 22.85 -24.03 -8.10
CA ASN A 11 24.13 -24.68 -8.36
C ASN A 11 24.07 -26.11 -7.85
N CYS A 12 24.04 -27.09 -8.75
CA CYS A 12 24.30 -28.47 -8.40
C CYS A 12 25.77 -28.82 -8.62
N THR A 13 26.46 -29.22 -7.56
CA THR A 13 27.88 -29.58 -7.63
C THR A 13 28.05 -31.07 -7.39
N ARG A 14 28.73 -31.73 -8.35
CA ARG A 14 29.06 -33.15 -8.32
C ARG A 14 30.58 -33.30 -8.16
N ILE A 15 31.02 -34.30 -7.40
CA ILE A 15 32.43 -34.57 -7.05
C ILE A 15 32.78 -36.01 -7.43
N GLY A 16 33.97 -36.25 -7.98
CA GLY A 16 34.50 -37.59 -8.30
C GLY A 16 34.10 -38.11 -9.70
N HIS A 17 34.15 -39.43 -9.91
CA HIS A 17 33.71 -40.25 -11.07
C HIS A 17 33.67 -39.64 -12.48
N ASN A 18 34.29 -40.31 -13.45
CA ASN A 18 34.35 -39.83 -14.83
C ASN A 18 33.05 -40.02 -15.61
N GLN A 19 32.27 -41.08 -15.36
CA GLN A 19 31.00 -41.38 -16.06
C GLN A 19 29.78 -41.21 -15.13
N TYR A 20 28.75 -40.50 -15.60
CA TYR A 20 27.56 -40.18 -14.80
C TYR A 20 26.41 -39.61 -15.65
N ASP A 21 25.21 -39.61 -15.08
CA ASP A 21 24.09 -38.76 -15.49
C ASP A 21 23.86 -37.71 -14.40
N ILE A 22 23.42 -36.53 -14.79
CA ILE A 22 23.03 -35.48 -13.86
C ILE A 22 21.78 -34.75 -14.33
N SER A 23 20.85 -34.53 -13.41
CA SER A 23 19.66 -33.73 -13.68
C SER A 23 19.36 -32.76 -12.54
N VAL A 24 18.75 -31.64 -12.90
CA VAL A 24 18.18 -30.66 -11.97
C VAL A 24 16.71 -30.49 -12.37
N SER A 25 15.80 -30.71 -11.43
CA SER A 25 14.36 -30.64 -11.66
C SER A 25 13.64 -29.82 -10.59
N ILE A 26 12.43 -29.37 -10.93
CA ILE A 26 11.43 -28.87 -9.99
C ILE A 26 10.16 -29.70 -10.17
N GLY A 27 9.69 -30.33 -9.09
CA GLY A 27 8.67 -31.38 -9.20
C GLY A 27 9.09 -32.46 -10.21
N SER A 28 8.24 -32.74 -11.21
CA SER A 28 8.50 -33.69 -12.29
C SER A 28 9.18 -33.08 -13.52
N THR A 29 9.38 -31.76 -13.59
CA THR A 29 9.95 -31.08 -14.75
C THR A 29 11.46 -31.00 -14.61
N ALA A 30 12.18 -31.61 -15.55
CA ALA A 30 13.62 -31.45 -15.66
C ALA A 30 13.94 -30.06 -16.25
N LEU A 31 14.73 -29.28 -15.53
CA LEU A 31 15.31 -28.02 -16.00
C LEU A 31 16.61 -28.28 -16.77
N VAL A 32 17.34 -29.28 -16.32
CA VAL A 32 18.55 -29.82 -16.93
C VAL A 32 18.49 -31.33 -16.80
N ASP A 33 18.78 -32.04 -17.88
CA ASP A 33 18.89 -33.50 -17.89
C ASP A 33 20.00 -33.91 -18.84
N TYR A 34 21.16 -34.27 -18.29
CA TYR A 34 22.31 -34.71 -19.06
C TYR A 34 22.57 -36.18 -18.76
N THR A 35 22.60 -36.99 -19.81
CA THR A 35 22.84 -38.42 -19.74
C THR A 35 24.17 -38.78 -20.39
N ASN A 36 24.78 -39.87 -19.91
CA ASN A 36 26.02 -40.42 -20.41
C ASN A 36 27.18 -39.40 -20.45
N CYS A 37 27.27 -38.54 -19.44
CA CYS A 37 28.39 -37.62 -19.27
C CYS A 37 29.67 -38.40 -19.00
N ASN A 38 30.73 -38.08 -19.73
CA ASN A 38 32.04 -38.69 -19.55
C ASN A 38 33.17 -37.67 -19.71
N VAL A 39 34.00 -37.53 -18.67
CA VAL A 39 35.14 -36.62 -18.68
C VAL A 39 36.19 -37.09 -19.67
N GLY A 40 36.34 -36.35 -20.78
CA GLY A 40 37.32 -36.61 -21.84
C GLY A 40 36.73 -37.07 -23.18
N SER A 41 35.47 -37.54 -23.20
CA SER A 41 34.81 -38.00 -24.45
C SER A 41 33.44 -37.38 -24.70
N ASN A 42 32.62 -37.20 -23.66
CA ASN A 42 31.31 -36.57 -23.75
C ASN A 42 31.12 -35.58 -22.59
N SER A 43 31.72 -34.40 -22.72
CA SER A 43 31.66 -33.37 -21.68
C SER A 43 30.28 -32.70 -21.67
N CYS A 44 29.46 -33.07 -20.69
CA CYS A 44 28.23 -32.33 -20.38
C CYS A 44 28.54 -30.88 -19.98
N PRO A 45 27.65 -29.92 -20.26
CA PRO A 45 27.92 -28.48 -20.13
C PRO A 45 27.86 -28.04 -18.65
N GLY A 46 28.91 -28.39 -17.91
CA GLY A 46 29.16 -27.96 -16.54
C GLY A 46 30.45 -27.16 -16.44
N THR A 47 30.57 -26.36 -15.38
CA THR A 47 31.81 -25.64 -15.04
C THR A 47 32.69 -26.54 -14.18
N VAL A 48 33.90 -26.85 -14.65
CA VAL A 48 34.91 -27.55 -13.85
C VAL A 48 35.41 -26.62 -12.74
N LEU A 49 35.25 -27.03 -11.48
CA LEU A 49 35.74 -26.29 -10.32
C LEU A 49 37.11 -26.80 -9.86
N VAL A 50 37.30 -28.12 -9.84
CA VAL A 50 38.55 -28.77 -9.43
C VAL A 50 38.77 -29.99 -10.31
N SER A 51 39.81 -29.96 -11.16
CA SER A 51 40.10 -31.03 -12.11
C SER A 51 40.60 -32.32 -11.44
N SER A 52 41.43 -32.20 -10.39
CA SER A 52 42.03 -33.35 -9.69
C SER A 52 41.02 -34.26 -9.00
N SER A 53 39.91 -33.70 -8.52
CA SER A 53 38.81 -34.44 -7.87
C SER A 53 37.59 -34.60 -8.78
N ASN A 54 37.69 -34.21 -10.05
CA ASN A 54 36.58 -34.13 -10.99
C ASN A 54 35.32 -33.47 -10.42
N THR A 55 35.51 -32.29 -9.84
CA THR A 55 34.41 -31.48 -9.29
C THR A 55 33.84 -30.59 -10.37
N ILE A 56 32.58 -30.81 -10.72
CA ILE A 56 31.88 -30.09 -11.79
C ILE A 56 30.58 -29.50 -11.23
N ARG A 57 30.33 -28.23 -11.55
CA ARG A 57 29.13 -27.48 -11.16
C ARG A 57 28.23 -27.24 -12.36
N TYR A 58 26.95 -27.53 -12.16
CA TYR A 58 25.87 -27.26 -13.09
C TYR A 58 25.03 -26.12 -12.54
N THR A 59 24.96 -25.04 -13.30
CA THR A 59 24.25 -23.82 -12.91
C THR A 59 23.00 -23.68 -13.76
N VAL A 60 21.86 -23.60 -13.10
CA VAL A 60 20.55 -23.33 -13.74
C VAL A 60 20.15 -21.91 -13.38
N ASN A 61 19.89 -21.08 -14.39
CA ASN A 61 19.36 -19.73 -14.19
C ASN A 61 17.83 -19.83 -14.12
N ILE A 62 17.26 -19.35 -13.03
CA ILE A 62 15.82 -19.38 -12.78
C ILE A 62 15.27 -17.97 -12.86
N THR A 63 14.14 -17.83 -13.53
CA THR A 63 13.29 -16.63 -13.49
C THR A 63 11.92 -17.02 -12.96
N TRP A 64 11.42 -16.30 -11.96
CA TRP A 64 10.12 -16.53 -11.34
C TRP A 64 9.26 -15.26 -11.33
N ASP A 65 8.07 -15.33 -11.90
CA ASP A 65 7.14 -14.20 -12.05
C ASP A 65 6.04 -14.14 -10.97
N GLY A 66 6.08 -15.06 -10.00
CA GLY A 66 5.07 -15.21 -8.94
C GLY A 66 4.15 -16.41 -9.14
N MET A 67 4.11 -16.98 -10.35
CA MET A 67 3.27 -18.13 -10.69
C MET A 67 4.02 -19.21 -11.49
N THR A 68 5.06 -18.83 -12.22
CA THR A 68 5.76 -19.68 -13.18
C THR A 68 7.26 -19.56 -12.96
N VAL A 69 7.91 -20.71 -12.78
CA VAL A 69 9.37 -20.86 -12.85
C VAL A 69 9.74 -21.11 -14.30
N SER A 70 10.72 -20.36 -14.80
CA SER A 70 11.26 -20.52 -16.15
C SER A 70 12.78 -20.61 -16.17
N SER A 71 13.30 -21.39 -17.11
CA SER A 71 14.72 -21.58 -17.37
C SER A 71 14.92 -21.89 -18.86
N GLY A 72 15.35 -20.90 -19.64
CA GLY A 72 15.41 -21.03 -21.10
C GLY A 72 14.00 -21.22 -21.70
N SER A 73 13.80 -22.29 -22.45
CA SER A 73 12.49 -22.64 -23.05
C SER A 73 11.57 -23.42 -22.11
N ILE A 74 12.02 -23.73 -20.90
CA ILE A 74 11.26 -24.55 -19.94
C ILE A 74 10.46 -23.62 -19.03
N SER A 75 9.19 -23.97 -18.81
CA SER A 75 8.28 -23.25 -17.92
C SER A 75 7.47 -24.23 -17.08
N GLN A 76 7.32 -23.96 -15.79
CA GLN A 76 6.49 -24.75 -14.89
C GLN A 76 5.72 -23.86 -13.92
N SER A 77 4.42 -24.10 -13.82
CA SER A 77 3.59 -23.44 -12.83
C SER A 77 3.94 -23.94 -11.42
N THR A 78 4.22 -23.01 -10.52
CA THR A 78 4.49 -23.28 -9.11
C THR A 78 4.06 -22.07 -8.27
N THR A 79 3.30 -22.35 -7.23
CA THR A 79 2.90 -21.38 -6.22
C THR A 79 3.50 -21.81 -4.87
N GLY A 80 4.04 -20.83 -4.13
CA GLY A 80 4.67 -21.10 -2.85
C GLY A 80 6.07 -21.68 -2.95
N ASP A 81 6.44 -22.44 -1.90
CA ASP A 81 7.76 -23.03 -1.74
C ASP A 81 8.16 -23.89 -2.94
N GLN A 82 9.36 -23.60 -3.45
CA GLN A 82 9.88 -24.24 -4.64
C GLN A 82 10.92 -25.27 -4.25
N MET A 83 10.58 -26.54 -4.43
CA MET A 83 11.48 -27.66 -4.16
C MET A 83 12.20 -28.09 -5.43
N TYR A 84 13.50 -27.84 -5.46
CA TYR A 84 14.39 -28.28 -6.51
C TYR A 84 15.13 -29.54 -6.08
N GLN A 85 15.30 -30.46 -7.03
CA GLN A 85 16.06 -31.68 -6.83
C GLN A 85 17.23 -31.71 -7.80
N CYS A 86 18.42 -31.99 -7.27
CA CYS A 86 19.55 -32.42 -8.08
C CYS A 86 19.79 -33.91 -7.90
N VAL A 87 19.84 -34.63 -9.01
CA VAL A 87 20.03 -36.07 -9.05
C VAL A 87 21.30 -36.40 -9.82
N ALA A 88 22.17 -37.21 -9.24
CA ALA A 88 23.34 -37.76 -9.90
C ALA A 88 23.25 -39.28 -9.91
N LYS A 89 23.33 -39.88 -11.10
CA LYS A 89 23.39 -41.33 -11.29
C LYS A 89 24.77 -41.71 -11.79
N VAL A 90 25.36 -42.73 -11.19
CA VAL A 90 26.68 -43.24 -11.60
C VAL A 90 26.51 -44.74 -11.83
N PRO A 91 27.08 -45.32 -12.91
CA PRO A 91 26.99 -46.76 -13.15
C PRO A 91 27.48 -47.56 -11.94
N ASN A 92 26.73 -48.60 -11.57
CA ASN A 92 27.03 -49.48 -10.44
C ASN A 92 27.12 -48.78 -9.06
N GLN A 93 26.48 -47.61 -8.91
CA GLN A 93 26.42 -46.86 -7.66
C GLN A 93 24.98 -46.47 -7.31
N PRO A 94 24.65 -46.30 -6.02
CA PRO A 94 23.37 -45.75 -5.62
C PRO A 94 23.18 -44.32 -6.16
N THR A 95 21.97 -44.03 -6.65
CA THR A 95 21.57 -42.66 -7.03
C THR A 95 21.73 -41.71 -5.85
N LYS A 96 22.38 -40.57 -6.09
CA LYS A 96 22.51 -39.50 -5.10
C LYS A 96 21.52 -38.39 -5.42
N ILE A 97 20.76 -37.98 -4.40
CA ILE A 97 19.75 -36.92 -4.51
C ILE A 97 20.08 -35.83 -3.49
N ARG A 98 19.96 -34.57 -3.91
CA ARG A 98 20.08 -33.38 -3.08
C ARG A 98 18.92 -32.45 -3.37
N ASN A 99 18.16 -32.12 -2.34
CA ASN A 99 17.01 -31.25 -2.44
C ASN A 99 17.37 -29.86 -1.87
N VAL A 100 16.82 -28.82 -2.46
CA VAL A 100 16.84 -27.46 -1.91
C VAL A 100 15.44 -26.86 -2.04
N THR A 101 14.98 -26.22 -0.97
CA THR A 101 13.70 -25.53 -0.94
C THR A 101 13.95 -24.04 -0.89
N VAL A 102 13.43 -23.31 -1.89
CA VAL A 102 13.40 -21.85 -1.89
C VAL A 102 12.04 -21.42 -1.37
N LYS A 103 12.01 -20.70 -0.25
CA LYS A 103 10.77 -20.33 0.43
C LYS A 103 10.06 -19.18 -0.27
N ALA A 104 8.74 -19.32 -0.47
CA ALA A 104 7.91 -18.25 -1.03
C ALA A 104 6.55 -18.19 -0.31
N PRO A 105 6.13 -17.00 0.17
CA PRO A 105 4.80 -16.85 0.77
C PRO A 105 3.70 -17.18 -0.23
N THR A 106 2.77 -18.06 0.17
CA THR A 106 1.57 -18.42 -0.62
C THR A 106 0.39 -17.51 -0.35
N THR A 107 0.34 -16.89 0.83
CA THR A 107 -0.79 -16.12 1.31
C THR A 107 -0.48 -14.63 1.22
N ALA A 108 -1.42 -13.86 0.66
CA ALA A 108 -1.31 -12.41 0.65
C ALA A 108 -1.49 -11.86 2.06
N PRO A 109 -0.74 -10.82 2.46
CA PRO A 109 -0.98 -10.16 3.74
C PRO A 109 -2.36 -9.48 3.75
N SER A 110 -2.80 -9.09 4.94
CA SER A 110 -3.99 -8.24 5.11
C SER A 110 -3.84 -6.96 4.28
N SER A 111 -4.95 -6.46 3.73
CA SER A 111 -4.98 -5.13 3.13
C SER A 111 -4.40 -4.09 4.10
N PRO A 112 -3.53 -3.18 3.64
CA PRO A 112 -3.05 -2.09 4.48
C PRO A 112 -4.23 -1.18 4.88
N ILE A 113 -4.10 -0.51 6.01
CA ILE A 113 -5.01 0.53 6.47
C ILE A 113 -4.27 1.87 6.53
N GLU A 114 -4.96 2.95 6.19
CA GLU A 114 -4.44 4.31 6.36
C GLU A 114 -4.45 4.67 7.85
N VAL A 115 -3.28 4.98 8.42
CA VAL A 115 -3.14 5.37 9.84
C VAL A 115 -3.04 6.89 9.97
N ASN A 116 -2.29 7.52 9.06
CA ASN A 116 -2.09 8.96 9.04
C ASN A 116 -1.75 9.41 7.62
N LYS A 117 -2.10 10.63 7.25
CA LYS A 117 -1.73 11.23 5.96
C LYS A 117 -1.46 12.72 6.07
N THR A 118 -0.58 13.18 5.20
CA THR A 118 -0.38 14.60 4.88
C THR A 118 -0.43 14.77 3.36
N ALA A 119 -0.21 15.98 2.85
CA ALA A 119 -0.09 16.19 1.41
C ALA A 119 1.05 15.40 0.74
N THR A 120 2.13 15.16 1.45
CA THR A 120 3.35 14.59 0.86
C THR A 120 3.76 13.28 1.52
N THR A 121 2.96 12.80 2.48
CA THR A 121 3.23 11.54 3.20
C THR A 121 1.95 10.76 3.44
N ILE A 122 2.05 9.43 3.39
CA ILE A 122 0.99 8.52 3.82
C ILE A 122 1.62 7.48 4.73
N THR A 123 1.06 7.29 5.91
CA THR A 123 1.44 6.22 6.84
C THR A 123 0.40 5.13 6.78
N VAL A 124 0.84 3.91 6.45
CA VAL A 124 0.01 2.72 6.39
C VAL A 124 0.44 1.70 7.44
N SER A 125 -0.49 0.87 7.88
CA SER A 125 -0.20 -0.30 8.69
C SER A 125 -0.93 -1.53 8.19
N TRP A 126 -0.47 -2.71 8.57
CA TRP A 126 -1.10 -3.99 8.27
C TRP A 126 -0.97 -4.95 9.46
N THR A 127 -1.58 -6.12 9.37
CA THR A 127 -1.43 -7.18 10.38
C THR A 127 -0.06 -7.84 10.21
N ALA A 128 0.75 -7.81 11.28
CA ALA A 128 2.04 -8.51 11.32
C ALA A 128 1.84 -10.03 11.15
N LEU A 129 2.81 -10.70 10.55
CA LEU A 129 2.85 -12.14 10.39
C LEU A 129 3.97 -12.74 11.23
N ASP A 130 3.80 -14.02 11.55
CA ASP A 130 4.82 -14.79 12.25
C ASP A 130 6.09 -14.94 11.38
N SER A 131 7.24 -15.03 12.04
CA SER A 131 8.53 -15.21 11.39
C SER A 131 8.66 -16.52 10.57
N SER A 132 7.74 -17.48 10.77
CA SER A 132 7.65 -18.66 9.92
C SER A 132 7.13 -18.35 8.51
N ASP A 133 6.34 -17.29 8.39
CA ASP A 133 5.52 -16.99 7.22
C ASP A 133 6.02 -15.78 6.44
N ALA A 134 6.80 -14.90 7.08
CA ALA A 134 7.41 -13.73 6.45
C ALA A 134 8.77 -13.40 7.07
N ASP A 135 9.72 -12.99 6.22
CA ASP A 135 10.97 -12.34 6.66
C ASP A 135 10.81 -10.79 6.66
N GLY A 136 9.81 -10.28 5.95
CA GLY A 136 9.44 -8.87 5.89
C GLY A 136 8.37 -8.58 4.85
N TYR A 137 8.25 -7.31 4.46
CA TYR A 137 7.23 -6.81 3.54
C TYR A 137 7.82 -5.96 2.40
N VAL A 138 7.11 -5.92 1.27
CA VAL A 138 7.35 -4.99 0.17
C VAL A 138 6.10 -4.16 -0.03
N VAL A 139 6.23 -2.85 0.13
CA VAL A 139 5.17 -1.87 -0.10
C VAL A 139 5.29 -1.36 -1.53
N ASN A 140 4.23 -1.49 -2.31
CA ASN A 140 4.12 -0.97 -3.67
C ASN A 140 3.10 0.16 -3.70
N VAL A 141 3.54 1.33 -4.16
CA VAL A 141 2.74 2.54 -4.27
C VAL A 141 2.72 2.93 -5.74
N THR A 142 1.53 3.05 -6.31
CA THR A 142 1.32 3.56 -7.67
C THR A 142 0.39 4.76 -7.64
N SER A 143 0.40 5.58 -8.69
CA SER A 143 -0.52 6.71 -8.83
C SER A 143 -1.05 6.78 -10.26
N ASP A 144 -2.15 7.50 -10.47
CA ASP A 144 -2.70 7.78 -11.80
C ASP A 144 -1.73 8.56 -12.72
N THR A 145 -0.66 9.15 -12.16
CA THR A 145 0.39 9.89 -12.88
C THR A 145 1.70 9.12 -13.04
N ASP A 146 1.66 7.79 -12.97
CA ASP A 146 2.78 6.86 -13.17
C ASP A 146 3.92 6.93 -12.14
N THR A 147 3.74 7.58 -11.00
CA THR A 147 4.72 7.42 -9.91
C THR A 147 4.62 6.01 -9.34
N VAL A 148 5.73 5.26 -9.41
CA VAL A 148 5.87 3.93 -8.81
C VAL A 148 6.96 4.00 -7.75
N GLN A 149 6.59 3.74 -6.50
CA GLN A 149 7.54 3.50 -5.42
C GLN A 149 7.37 2.07 -4.94
N THR A 150 8.47 1.33 -4.92
CA THR A 150 8.55 0.03 -4.25
C THR A 150 9.49 0.20 -3.08
N VAL A 151 9.15 -0.29 -1.90
CA VAL A 151 10.02 -0.20 -0.71
C VAL A 151 9.99 -1.52 0.03
N GLN A 152 11.16 -2.01 0.42
CA GLN A 152 11.31 -3.22 1.22
C GLN A 152 11.45 -2.85 2.70
N VAL A 153 10.65 -3.50 3.54
CA VAL A 153 10.60 -3.33 4.99
C VAL A 153 11.04 -4.64 5.61
N GLU A 154 12.21 -4.64 6.25
CA GLU A 154 12.78 -5.85 6.86
C GLU A 154 12.13 -6.13 8.23
N GLY A 155 11.93 -7.41 8.55
CA GLY A 155 11.39 -7.87 9.83
C GLY A 155 9.89 -8.17 9.76
N SER A 156 9.52 -9.39 10.16
CA SER A 156 8.12 -9.86 10.16
C SER A 156 7.24 -9.10 11.16
N SER A 157 7.83 -8.56 12.22
CA SER A 157 7.14 -7.73 13.22
C SER A 157 6.92 -6.28 12.76
N ASN A 158 7.60 -5.83 11.72
CA ASN A 158 7.47 -4.46 11.21
C ASN A 158 6.24 -4.34 10.33
N ASN A 159 5.18 -3.77 10.88
CA ASN A 159 3.86 -3.75 10.26
C ASN A 159 3.35 -2.34 9.94
N THR A 160 4.23 -1.35 9.97
CA THR A 160 3.91 0.05 9.65
C THR A 160 4.96 0.63 8.72
N PHE A 161 4.55 1.52 7.82
CA PHE A 161 5.45 2.21 6.91
C PHE A 161 4.93 3.60 6.55
N THR A 162 5.84 4.58 6.54
CA THR A 162 5.55 5.95 6.11
C THR A 162 6.14 6.20 4.72
N ILE A 163 5.25 6.36 3.76
CA ILE A 163 5.54 6.75 2.39
C ILE A 163 5.78 8.25 2.36
N ASN A 164 6.87 8.70 1.73
CA ASN A 164 7.28 10.10 1.69
C ASN A 164 7.45 10.59 0.23
N GLY A 165 7.50 11.91 0.06
CA GLY A 165 7.75 12.53 -1.25
C GLY A 165 6.58 12.39 -2.21
N LEU A 166 5.36 12.27 -1.68
CA LEU A 166 4.13 12.21 -2.46
C LEU A 166 3.79 13.60 -3.00
N ARG A 167 3.11 13.62 -4.14
CA ARG A 167 2.58 14.83 -4.75
C ARG A 167 1.24 15.16 -4.12
N GLU A 168 1.00 16.45 -3.96
CA GLU A 168 -0.31 16.98 -3.60
C GLU A 168 -1.37 16.61 -4.66
N LEU A 169 -2.62 16.54 -4.20
CA LEU A 169 -3.78 16.35 -5.06
C LEU A 169 -3.70 15.10 -5.95
N THR A 170 -3.09 14.03 -5.44
CA THR A 170 -2.85 12.80 -6.19
C THR A 170 -3.45 11.59 -5.49
N THR A 171 -4.17 10.75 -6.24
CA THR A 171 -4.63 9.43 -5.79
C THR A 171 -3.47 8.45 -5.87
N TYR A 172 -3.22 7.75 -4.76
CA TYR A 172 -2.25 6.66 -4.68
C TYR A 172 -2.96 5.34 -4.42
N SER A 173 -2.58 4.32 -5.17
CA SER A 173 -2.95 2.92 -4.93
C SER A 173 -1.80 2.22 -4.21
N ILE A 174 -2.06 1.69 -3.02
CA ILE A 174 -1.05 1.11 -2.14
C ILE A 174 -1.35 -0.38 -1.92
N THR A 175 -0.37 -1.22 -2.15
CA THR A 175 -0.42 -2.67 -1.90
C THR A 175 0.78 -3.11 -1.06
N VAL A 176 0.60 -4.20 -0.32
CA VAL A 176 1.67 -4.82 0.46
C VAL A 176 1.83 -6.26 0.02
N ARG A 177 3.07 -6.70 -0.14
CA ARG A 177 3.46 -8.10 -0.37
C ARG A 177 4.30 -8.56 0.81
N THR A 178 4.16 -9.81 1.21
CA THR A 178 5.11 -10.46 2.13
C THR A 178 6.28 -11.00 1.32
N TYR A 179 7.45 -11.14 1.93
CA TYR A 179 8.56 -11.83 1.28
C TYR A 179 9.29 -12.76 2.25
N GLN A 180 9.88 -13.81 1.68
CA GLN A 180 10.91 -14.65 2.30
C GLN A 180 12.15 -14.66 1.38
N GLN A 181 12.65 -15.83 0.97
CA GLN A 181 13.63 -15.87 -0.12
C GLN A 181 13.03 -15.36 -1.43
N LEU A 182 11.71 -15.54 -1.59
CA LEU A 182 10.93 -15.06 -2.71
C LEU A 182 9.77 -14.18 -2.25
N LEU A 183 9.24 -13.39 -3.19
CA LEU A 183 8.17 -12.41 -2.96
C LEU A 183 6.80 -13.09 -3.04
N GLY A 184 5.87 -12.76 -2.17
CA GLY A 184 4.51 -13.32 -2.17
C GLY A 184 3.54 -12.60 -3.12
N PRO A 185 2.26 -13.04 -3.10
CA PRO A 185 1.17 -12.32 -3.74
C PRO A 185 0.87 -10.97 -3.06
N ALA A 186 0.25 -10.05 -3.80
CA ALA A 186 -0.14 -8.74 -3.26
C ALA A 186 -1.43 -8.83 -2.45
N SER A 187 -1.51 -8.02 -1.40
CA SER A 187 -2.77 -7.69 -0.73
C SER A 187 -3.74 -7.01 -1.69
N ASN A 188 -5.00 -6.88 -1.27
CA ASN A 188 -5.88 -5.92 -1.93
C ASN A 188 -5.30 -4.50 -1.78
N ALA A 189 -5.49 -3.70 -2.82
CA ALA A 189 -5.05 -2.32 -2.83
C ALA A 189 -6.00 -1.44 -2.00
N ILE A 190 -5.43 -0.44 -1.34
CA ILE A 190 -6.19 0.72 -0.87
C ILE A 190 -5.93 1.91 -1.78
N SER A 191 -6.95 2.74 -1.98
CA SER A 191 -6.82 4.01 -2.67
C SER A 191 -6.82 5.14 -1.65
N VAL A 192 -5.72 5.90 -1.59
CA VAL A 192 -5.54 7.01 -0.66
C VAL A 192 -5.25 8.27 -1.45
N PHE A 193 -6.03 9.31 -1.21
CA PHE A 193 -5.86 10.58 -1.89
C PHE A 193 -5.14 11.60 -0.98
N THR A 194 -4.08 12.22 -1.49
CA THR A 194 -3.26 13.24 -0.81
C THR A 194 -3.89 14.64 -0.95
N HIS A 195 -5.10 14.84 -0.43
CA HIS A 195 -5.91 16.03 -0.73
C HIS A 195 -5.49 17.29 0.05
N CYS A 196 -4.69 17.18 1.12
CA CYS A 196 -4.62 18.29 2.08
C CYS A 196 -3.22 18.47 2.69
N GLN A 197 -2.59 19.60 2.39
CA GLN A 197 -1.77 20.33 3.35
C GLN A 197 -2.41 21.68 3.55
N HIS A 198 -3.06 21.86 4.69
CA HIS A 198 -3.20 23.19 5.24
C HIS A 198 -2.53 23.18 6.60
N LYS A 199 -1.42 23.93 6.73
CA LYS A 199 -0.90 24.37 8.05
C LYS A 199 -1.89 25.31 8.74
N SER A 200 -2.93 25.73 8.02
CA SER A 200 -4.01 26.60 8.42
C SER A 200 -5.34 25.85 8.45
N ILE A 201 -6.41 26.55 8.84
CA ILE A 201 -7.79 26.07 8.78
C ILE A 201 -8.19 25.65 7.34
N TYR A 202 -8.97 24.57 7.21
CA TYR A 202 -9.49 24.08 5.93
C TYR A 202 -10.91 23.51 6.03
N LEU A 203 -11.58 23.34 4.89
CA LEU A 203 -12.89 22.69 4.78
C LEU A 203 -12.72 21.25 4.31
N ALA A 204 -13.46 20.32 4.88
CA ALA A 204 -13.51 18.92 4.51
C ALA A 204 -14.96 18.46 4.32
N TYR A 205 -15.21 17.63 3.32
CA TYR A 205 -16.52 17.05 3.05
C TYR A 205 -16.36 15.74 2.28
N ASN A 206 -17.02 14.68 2.76
CA ASN A 206 -16.98 13.33 2.18
C ASN A 206 -15.55 12.80 1.92
N GLY A 207 -14.63 13.02 2.88
CA GLY A 207 -13.22 12.60 2.79
C GLY A 207 -12.32 13.50 1.93
N ASN A 208 -12.86 14.52 1.26
CA ASN A 208 -12.11 15.45 0.43
C ASN A 208 -11.94 16.81 1.12
N CYS A 209 -10.84 17.51 0.82
CA CYS A 209 -10.61 18.88 1.29
C CYS A 209 -10.97 19.91 0.23
N TYR A 210 -11.38 21.10 0.69
CA TYR A 210 -11.91 22.17 -0.13
C TYR A 210 -11.22 23.49 0.22
N PRO A 211 -10.81 24.29 -0.79
CA PRO A 211 -10.21 25.59 -0.56
C PRO A 211 -11.22 26.60 0.02
N ASN A 212 -10.69 27.71 0.53
CA ASN A 212 -11.49 28.83 1.02
C ASN A 212 -12.47 29.34 -0.06
N GLY A 213 -13.75 29.47 0.29
CA GLY A 213 -14.82 29.93 -0.59
C GLY A 213 -15.51 28.83 -1.42
N SER A 214 -15.22 27.56 -1.15
CA SER A 214 -15.80 26.43 -1.90
C SER A 214 -17.32 26.31 -1.76
N TYR A 215 -17.96 25.70 -2.76
CA TYR A 215 -19.41 25.56 -2.85
C TYR A 215 -19.89 24.16 -2.44
N PHE A 216 -20.92 24.13 -1.61
CA PHE A 216 -21.58 22.93 -1.11
C PHE A 216 -23.09 23.04 -1.34
N TRP A 217 -23.75 21.89 -1.54
CA TRP A 217 -25.17 21.82 -1.89
C TRP A 217 -25.94 21.04 -0.83
N ASP A 218 -27.09 21.59 -0.40
CA ASP A 218 -28.07 21.01 0.54
C ASP A 218 -28.27 19.50 0.36
N SER A 219 -28.43 19.06 -0.89
CA SER A 219 -28.91 17.73 -1.22
C SER A 219 -27.98 16.61 -0.72
N LYS A 220 -26.77 16.98 -0.29
CA LYS A 220 -25.72 16.05 0.13
C LYS A 220 -25.14 16.31 1.53
N VAL A 221 -25.73 17.16 2.37
CA VAL A 221 -25.22 17.47 3.72
C VAL A 221 -26.31 17.19 4.77
N LYS A 222 -27.02 16.05 4.65
CA LYS A 222 -28.27 15.79 5.41
C LYS A 222 -28.07 14.97 6.68
N ALA A 223 -26.86 14.49 6.91
CA ALA A 223 -26.51 13.66 8.05
C ALA A 223 -25.16 14.07 8.62
N ILE A 224 -24.91 13.67 9.86
CA ILE A 224 -23.61 13.90 10.52
C ILE A 224 -22.45 13.26 9.74
N THR A 225 -22.69 12.13 9.06
CA THR A 225 -21.73 11.44 8.20
C THR A 225 -21.44 12.20 6.90
N GLU A 226 -22.27 13.17 6.57
CA GLU A 226 -22.18 14.01 5.37
C GLU A 226 -21.89 15.47 5.75
N ALA A 227 -21.42 15.74 6.97
CA ALA A 227 -21.19 17.12 7.40
C ALA A 227 -20.05 17.80 6.64
N ILE A 228 -20.15 19.12 6.51
CA ILE A 228 -19.02 19.97 6.13
C ILE A 228 -18.19 20.18 7.40
N SER A 229 -16.99 19.63 7.43
CA SER A 229 -16.03 19.78 8.52
C SER A 229 -15.18 21.02 8.30
N CYS A 230 -15.15 21.92 9.26
CA CYS A 230 -14.12 22.93 9.36
C CYS A 230 -13.05 22.42 10.32
N VAL A 231 -11.80 22.32 9.87
CA VAL A 231 -10.73 21.64 10.61
C VAL A 231 -9.52 22.55 10.76
N LEU A 232 -9.00 22.65 11.98
CA LEU A 232 -7.73 23.30 12.30
C LEU A 232 -6.75 22.27 12.90
N PRO A 233 -5.76 21.78 12.13
CA PRO A 233 -4.79 20.79 12.58
C PRO A 233 -3.98 21.23 13.81
N GLY A 234 -3.63 20.27 14.67
CA GLY A 234 -2.66 20.47 15.75
C GLY A 234 -3.11 21.39 16.89
N THR A 235 -4.40 21.70 16.95
CA THR A 235 -4.99 22.54 18.02
C THR A 235 -6.17 21.81 18.63
N SER A 236 -6.47 22.07 19.91
CA SER A 236 -7.69 21.62 20.56
C SER A 236 -8.81 22.64 20.37
N LEU A 237 -10.02 22.18 20.12
CA LEU A 237 -11.18 23.07 20.00
C LEU A 237 -11.47 23.73 21.35
N ALA A 238 -11.54 25.07 21.39
CA ALA A 238 -11.94 25.81 22.59
C ALA A 238 -13.43 26.14 22.55
N THR A 239 -13.85 26.95 21.58
CA THR A 239 -15.26 27.29 21.37
C THR A 239 -15.68 27.05 19.93
N GLY A 240 -14.88 27.47 18.94
CA GLY A 240 -15.19 27.44 17.51
C GLY A 240 -16.51 28.13 17.14
N GLN A 241 -16.70 28.53 15.89
CA GLN A 241 -17.99 29.08 15.48
C GLN A 241 -18.23 29.04 13.97
N TRP A 242 -19.48 28.79 13.56
CA TRP A 242 -19.98 29.10 12.22
C TRP A 242 -20.88 30.34 12.27
N VAL A 243 -20.74 31.25 11.31
CA VAL A 243 -21.49 32.51 11.22
C VAL A 243 -21.98 32.73 9.79
N ARG A 244 -23.20 33.25 9.63
CA ARG A 244 -23.74 33.68 8.33
C ARG A 244 -23.14 35.04 7.98
N VAL A 245 -22.51 35.19 6.81
CA VAL A 245 -21.83 36.46 6.46
C VAL A 245 -22.83 37.58 6.14
N ALA A 246 -24.03 37.23 5.68
CA ALA A 246 -25.08 38.20 5.37
C ALA A 246 -25.64 38.91 6.61
N ASP A 247 -25.44 38.34 7.80
CA ASP A 247 -25.77 38.97 9.09
C ASP A 247 -24.65 38.62 10.09
N PRO A 248 -23.60 39.47 10.17
CA PRO A 248 -22.40 39.16 10.96
C PRO A 248 -22.65 39.09 12.48
N ASP A 249 -23.81 39.55 12.95
CA ASP A 249 -24.25 39.47 14.35
C ASP A 249 -25.19 38.26 14.61
N ASP A 250 -25.47 37.43 13.59
CA ASP A 250 -26.31 36.21 13.67
C ASP A 250 -25.46 34.93 13.53
N PRO A 251 -24.96 34.38 14.65
CA PRO A 251 -24.23 33.12 14.62
C PRO A 251 -25.16 31.95 14.24
N VAL A 252 -24.60 30.92 13.62
CA VAL A 252 -25.34 29.68 13.42
C VAL A 252 -25.59 29.05 14.79
N ASP A 253 -26.85 28.97 15.21
CA ASP A 253 -27.28 28.37 16.46
C ASP A 253 -27.42 26.86 16.30
N CYS A 254 -26.27 26.20 16.42
CA CYS A 254 -26.11 24.75 16.37
C CYS A 254 -26.92 23.99 17.45
N ASN A 255 -27.41 24.66 18.49
CA ASN A 255 -28.07 24.05 19.66
C ASN A 255 -29.57 24.27 19.69
N SER A 256 -30.13 25.12 18.81
CA SER A 256 -31.57 25.27 18.75
C SER A 256 -32.21 24.06 18.06
N ASN A 257 -33.16 23.41 18.73
CA ASN A 257 -34.11 22.51 18.06
C ASN A 257 -35.20 23.31 17.32
N SER A 258 -34.92 24.57 16.97
CA SER A 258 -35.92 25.48 16.40
C SER A 258 -36.03 25.25 14.90
N ALA A 259 -37.19 25.59 14.34
CA ALA A 259 -37.41 25.57 12.89
C ALA A 259 -36.76 26.77 12.17
N SER A 260 -36.17 27.73 12.90
CA SER A 260 -35.55 28.92 12.30
C SER A 260 -34.09 28.69 11.92
N ASP A 261 -33.38 27.74 12.56
CA ASP A 261 -32.02 27.35 12.15
C ASP A 261 -31.96 25.87 11.71
N PRO A 262 -31.86 25.58 10.39
CA PRO A 262 -31.84 24.20 9.89
C PRO A 262 -30.50 23.48 10.15
N PHE A 263 -29.48 24.21 10.60
CA PHE A 263 -28.13 23.69 10.79
C PHE A 263 -27.95 23.05 12.17
N ARG A 264 -27.14 21.99 12.19
CA ARG A 264 -26.64 21.35 13.40
C ARG A 264 -25.13 21.24 13.31
N CYS A 265 -24.48 21.29 14.47
CA CYS A 265 -23.04 21.18 14.53
C CYS A 265 -22.61 20.10 15.51
N THR A 266 -21.52 19.43 15.19
CA THR A 266 -20.82 18.55 16.14
C THR A 266 -19.36 18.95 16.21
N ASN A 267 -18.77 18.77 17.40
CA ASN A 267 -17.38 19.06 17.63
C ASN A 267 -16.57 17.78 17.84
N VAL A 268 -15.32 17.82 17.37
CA VAL A 268 -14.30 16.83 17.70
C VAL A 268 -13.07 17.59 18.18
N THR A 269 -12.60 17.25 19.37
CA THR A 269 -11.52 17.96 20.08
C THR A 269 -10.15 17.33 19.89
N SER A 270 -10.05 16.12 19.33
CA SER A 270 -8.79 15.39 19.16
C SER A 270 -8.83 14.44 17.95
N PRO A 271 -7.78 14.34 17.12
CA PRO A 271 -6.45 14.98 17.23
C PRO A 271 -6.35 16.40 16.66
N ALA A 272 -7.44 16.95 16.11
CA ALA A 272 -7.52 18.31 15.59
C ALA A 272 -8.83 18.98 15.98
N ALA A 273 -8.83 20.30 16.16
CA ALA A 273 -10.02 21.09 16.41
C ALA A 273 -10.91 21.04 15.16
N THR A 274 -12.05 20.37 15.28
CA THR A 274 -12.98 20.17 14.17
C THR A 274 -14.37 20.63 14.57
N LEU A 275 -14.97 21.49 13.74
CA LEU A 275 -16.35 21.95 13.86
C LEU A 275 -17.13 21.55 12.60
N ASN A 276 -17.99 20.55 12.74
CA ASN A 276 -18.83 20.03 11.67
C ASN A 276 -20.11 20.84 11.54
N LEU A 277 -20.60 21.03 10.33
CA LEU A 277 -21.86 21.68 10.00
C LEU A 277 -22.67 20.76 9.08
N TYR A 278 -23.89 20.38 9.48
CA TYR A 278 -24.81 19.59 8.66
C TYR A 278 -26.25 20.06 8.81
N LEU A 279 -27.10 19.65 7.88
CA LEU A 279 -28.49 20.07 7.79
C LEU A 279 -29.40 18.98 8.36
N ALA A 280 -30.28 19.35 9.28
CA ALA A 280 -31.39 18.48 9.72
C ALA A 280 -32.66 18.70 8.87
N GLN A 281 -32.75 19.83 8.17
CA GLN A 281 -33.89 20.25 7.37
C GLN A 281 -33.38 20.93 6.07
N GLY A 282 -34.22 21.04 5.05
CA GLY A 282 -33.83 21.68 3.78
C GLY A 282 -33.58 23.18 3.93
N LEU A 283 -32.71 23.72 3.07
CA LEU A 283 -32.39 25.15 3.06
C LEU A 283 -33.52 26.01 2.46
N THR A 284 -33.74 27.18 3.04
CA THR A 284 -34.63 28.24 2.54
C THR A 284 -33.82 29.37 1.89
N ALA A 285 -34.48 30.27 1.15
CA ALA A 285 -33.82 31.41 0.52
C ALA A 285 -33.12 32.36 1.51
N THR A 286 -33.59 32.41 2.76
CA THR A 286 -32.99 33.22 3.84
C THR A 286 -31.85 32.50 4.54
N THR A 287 -31.75 31.18 4.35
CA THR A 287 -30.76 30.35 5.02
C THR A 287 -29.73 29.76 4.07
N GLU A 288 -29.72 30.11 2.79
CA GLU A 288 -28.63 29.82 1.86
C GLU A 288 -27.68 31.03 1.72
N GLY A 289 -26.41 30.79 1.41
CA GLY A 289 -25.46 31.87 1.15
C GLY A 289 -24.04 31.59 1.63
N TRP A 290 -23.39 32.66 2.09
CA TRP A 290 -21.97 32.66 2.43
C TRP A 290 -21.77 32.52 3.94
N TYR A 291 -20.92 31.59 4.33
CA TYR A 291 -20.66 31.18 5.70
C TYR A 291 -19.20 31.38 6.05
N LYS A 292 -18.96 31.70 7.31
CA LYS A 292 -17.64 31.87 7.91
C LYS A 292 -17.48 30.86 9.05
N CYS A 293 -16.44 30.04 9.02
CA CYS A 293 -16.02 29.21 10.14
C CYS A 293 -14.77 29.81 10.81
N CYS A 294 -14.75 29.81 12.13
CA CYS A 294 -13.65 30.29 12.96
C CYS A 294 -13.17 29.21 13.94
N LEU A 295 -11.85 28.99 14.01
CA LEU A 295 -11.19 28.03 14.90
C LEU A 295 -9.83 28.57 15.41
N PRO A 296 -9.39 28.19 16.63
CA PRO A 296 -10.06 27.29 17.58
C PRO A 296 -11.10 28.00 18.45
N THR A 297 -11.15 29.33 18.39
CA THR A 297 -12.05 30.22 19.14
C THR A 297 -13.15 30.78 18.25
N ASN A 298 -14.09 31.53 18.84
CA ASN A 298 -15.24 32.10 18.13
C ASN A 298 -14.83 33.18 17.12
N CYS A 299 -15.78 33.62 16.28
CA CYS A 299 -15.52 34.57 15.21
C CYS A 299 -15.36 36.02 15.65
N SER A 300 -15.54 36.33 16.93
CA SER A 300 -15.29 37.65 17.53
C SER A 300 -13.83 37.86 17.92
N ASP A 301 -13.07 36.77 18.07
CA ASP A 301 -11.63 36.82 18.37
C ASP A 301 -10.83 37.19 17.11
N PRO A 302 -10.09 38.32 17.09
CA PRO A 302 -9.32 38.75 15.92
C PRO A 302 -8.15 37.82 15.58
N ASN A 303 -7.74 36.94 16.49
CA ASN A 303 -6.64 36.00 16.29
C ASN A 303 -7.13 34.59 15.88
N THR A 304 -8.45 34.40 15.70
CA THR A 304 -9.00 33.13 15.25
C THR A 304 -8.69 32.89 13.76
N ASN A 305 -8.43 31.65 13.39
CA ASN A 305 -8.29 31.28 11.99
C ASN A 305 -9.66 31.24 11.35
N THR A 306 -9.77 31.76 10.13
CA THR A 306 -11.07 31.89 9.43
C THR A 306 -11.05 31.20 8.07
N ILE A 307 -12.12 30.48 7.75
CA ILE A 307 -12.37 29.96 6.40
C ILE A 307 -13.83 30.18 6.00
N PHE A 308 -14.08 30.37 4.70
CA PHE A 308 -15.40 30.63 4.17
C PHE A 308 -15.92 29.46 3.34
N ALA A 309 -17.22 29.22 3.40
CA ALA A 309 -17.94 28.22 2.62
C ALA A 309 -19.19 28.84 2.00
N ASN A 310 -19.55 28.42 0.79
CA ASN A 310 -20.79 28.80 0.12
C ASN A 310 -21.75 27.62 0.17
N ILE A 311 -22.92 27.75 0.81
CA ILE A 311 -23.87 26.66 1.00
C ILE A 311 -25.23 27.05 0.41
N PHE A 312 -25.70 26.28 -0.59
CA PHE A 312 -26.91 26.62 -1.35
C PHE A 312 -27.90 25.46 -1.47
N SER A 313 -29.20 25.79 -1.59
CA SER A 313 -30.29 24.82 -1.71
C SER A 313 -30.27 24.03 -3.04
N LYS A 314 -29.75 24.62 -4.12
CA LYS A 314 -29.65 24.01 -5.46
C LYS A 314 -28.42 24.48 -6.23
N ARG A 315 -27.91 23.63 -7.13
CA ARG A 315 -26.90 24.00 -8.13
C ARG A 315 -27.49 25.06 -9.07
N ARG A 316 -27.15 26.33 -8.86
CA ARG A 316 -27.47 27.40 -9.81
C ARG A 316 -26.50 27.26 -10.99
N LEU A 317 -27.05 26.94 -12.16
CA LEU A 317 -26.32 26.85 -13.43
C LEU A 317 -25.86 28.24 -13.88
#